data_AF-A0A1H1YNL7-F1
#
_entry.id   AF-A0A1H1YNL7-F1
#
_cell.length_a   1.000
_cell.length_b   1.000
_cell.length_c   1.000
_cell.angle_alpha   90.00
_cell.angle_beta   90.00
_cell.angle_gamma   90.00
#
_symmetry.space_group_name_H-M   'P 1'
#
loop_
_entity.id
_entity.type
_entity.pdbx_description
1 polymer ?
#
loop_
_entity_poly.entity_id
_entity_poly.type
_entity_poly.pdbx_seq_one_letter_code
_entity_poly.pdbx_strand_id
1 'polypeptide(L)'
;MIGWRTRPTRREVWGTVLIIAAAFCAWAYQAIYDEYRAGAREKLLLYVGFPGHSIASWFLVVAILCGAVGLSSLLPALIRRIPRKVPRRVVGWAAGVAGVACVPYFGLMLLFSGLGALGVSDTMKITAADGRSVRVTQDGFDGDAVDIYTEYDAHHYKWIRSAPELSGGPRVKDQHCQLNDAITGLQLTCGVHTLVLDSTRQ
;
A
#
# COMPACT_ATOMS: atom_id res chain seq x y z
N MET A 1 -6.94 -50.96 -2.05
CA MET A 1 -5.88 -50.59 -3.02
C MET A 1 -6.03 -49.11 -3.36
N ILE A 2 -5.13 -48.26 -2.84
CA ILE A 2 -5.12 -46.82 -3.12
C ILE A 2 -4.21 -46.65 -4.34
N GLY A 3 -4.79 -46.55 -5.53
CA GLY A 3 -4.04 -46.20 -6.73
C GLY A 3 -3.58 -44.75 -6.63
N TRP A 4 -2.29 -44.54 -6.37
CA TRP A 4 -1.70 -43.20 -6.39
C TRP A 4 -1.70 -42.70 -7.83
N ARG A 5 -2.50 -41.68 -8.13
CA ARG A 5 -2.31 -40.91 -9.37
C ARG A 5 -0.94 -40.22 -9.27
N THR A 6 0.00 -40.67 -10.08
CA THR A 6 1.40 -40.19 -10.07
C THR A 6 1.61 -38.89 -10.83
N ARG A 7 0.61 -38.39 -11.58
CA ARG A 7 0.74 -37.14 -12.35
C ARG A 7 -0.17 -36.04 -11.81
N PRO A 8 0.39 -34.85 -11.48
CA PRO A 8 -0.41 -33.70 -11.12
C PRO A 8 -1.25 -33.25 -12.31
N THR A 9 -2.51 -32.91 -12.05
CA THR A 9 -3.40 -32.32 -13.05
C THR A 9 -2.96 -30.90 -13.38
N ARG A 10 -3.31 -30.39 -14.57
CA ARG A 10 -3.06 -28.99 -14.95
C ARG A 10 -3.55 -28.01 -13.87
N ARG A 11 -4.70 -28.29 -13.27
CA ARG A 11 -5.28 -27.48 -12.18
C ARG A 11 -4.42 -27.50 -10.91
N GLU A 12 -3.82 -28.63 -10.55
CA GLU A 12 -2.89 -28.71 -9.42
C GLU A 12 -1.60 -27.94 -9.70
N VAL A 13 -1.04 -28.05 -10.91
CA VAL A 13 0.17 -27.30 -11.30
C VAL A 13 -0.07 -25.79 -11.21
N TRP A 14 -1.14 -25.28 -11.84
CA TRP A 14 -1.48 -23.85 -11.76
C TRP A 14 -1.80 -23.42 -10.33
N GLY A 15 -2.48 -24.28 -9.57
CA GLY A 15 -2.74 -24.03 -8.15
C GLY A 15 -1.44 -23.82 -7.37
N THR A 16 -0.45 -24.68 -7.54
CA THR A 16 0.87 -24.56 -6.89
C THR A 16 1.61 -23.30 -7.33
N VAL A 17 1.62 -22.99 -8.63
CA VAL A 17 2.26 -21.77 -9.14
C VAL A 17 1.64 -20.52 -8.51
N LEU A 18 0.31 -20.47 -8.41
CA LEU A 18 -0.40 -19.35 -7.79
C LEU A 18 -0.11 -19.22 -6.28
N ILE A 19 0.04 -20.33 -5.56
CA ILE A 19 0.46 -20.29 -4.15
C ILE A 19 1.89 -19.77 -4.01
N ILE A 20 2.81 -20.15 -4.90
CA ILE A 20 4.18 -19.63 -4.90
C ILE A 20 4.18 -18.13 -5.18
N ALA A 21 3.43 -17.68 -6.19
CA ALA A 21 3.26 -16.27 -6.50
C ALA A 21 2.67 -15.50 -5.30
N ALA A 22 1.66 -16.06 -4.64
CA ALA A 22 1.08 -15.47 -3.43
C ALA A 22 2.10 -15.31 -2.31
N ALA A 23 2.94 -16.32 -2.07
CA ALA A 23 4.01 -16.27 -1.07
C ALA A 23 5.05 -15.19 -1.39
N PHE A 24 5.44 -15.07 -2.67
CA PHE A 24 6.38 -14.04 -3.10
C PHE A 24 5.80 -12.62 -2.95
N CYS A 25 4.54 -12.41 -3.33
CA CYS A 25 3.85 -11.14 -3.13
C CYS A 25 3.67 -10.80 -1.64
N ALA A 26 3.35 -11.79 -0.80
CA ALA A 26 3.26 -11.59 0.65
C ALA A 26 4.62 -11.23 1.28
N TRP A 27 5.71 -11.85 0.79
CA TRP A 27 7.06 -11.49 1.20
C TRP A 27 7.42 -10.06 0.78
N ALA A 28 7.14 -9.68 -0.46
CA ALA A 28 7.36 -8.32 -0.96
C ALA A 28 6.56 -7.27 -0.16
N TYR A 29 5.29 -7.59 0.17
CA TYR A 29 4.47 -6.77 1.06
C TYR A 29 5.16 -6.53 2.40
N GLN A 30 5.63 -7.59 3.07
CA GLN A 30 6.29 -7.48 4.38
C GLN A 30 7.56 -6.64 4.28
N ALA A 31 8.41 -6.90 3.28
CA ALA A 31 9.65 -6.14 3.09
C ALA A 31 9.40 -4.63 2.93
N ILE A 32 8.46 -4.24 2.06
CA ILE A 32 8.13 -2.82 1.82
C ILE A 32 7.43 -2.22 3.03
N TYR A 33 6.53 -2.97 3.68
CA TYR A 33 5.81 -2.50 4.85
C TYR A 33 6.72 -2.27 6.05
N ASP A 34 7.72 -3.14 6.25
CA ASP A 34 8.72 -3.02 7.31
C ASP A 34 9.62 -1.80 7.07
N GLU A 35 10.10 -1.58 5.84
CA GLU A 35 10.85 -0.36 5.49
C GLU A 35 10.00 0.89 5.67
N TYR A 36 8.76 0.89 5.18
CA TYR A 36 7.82 1.99 5.39
C TYR A 36 7.62 2.28 6.89
N ARG A 37 7.44 1.24 7.70
CA ARG A 37 7.22 1.37 9.14
C ARG A 37 8.47 1.84 9.88
N ALA A 38 9.65 1.37 9.48
CA ALA A 38 10.92 1.84 10.01
C ALA A 38 11.12 3.32 9.68
N GLY A 39 10.92 3.71 8.41
CA GLY A 39 10.98 5.10 7.98
C GLY A 39 9.97 5.99 8.70
N ALA A 40 8.71 5.55 8.85
CA ALA A 40 7.68 6.31 9.54
C ALA A 40 8.05 6.62 11.02
N ARG A 41 8.80 5.75 11.70
CA ARG A 41 9.30 6.03 13.06
C ARG A 41 10.31 7.18 13.09
N GLU A 42 11.07 7.34 12.01
CA GLU A 42 12.02 8.43 11.80
C GLU A 42 11.37 9.63 11.08
N LYS A 43 10.05 9.60 10.90
CA LYS A 43 9.27 10.57 10.11
C LYS A 43 9.75 10.70 8.65
N LEU A 44 10.21 9.59 8.09
CA LEU A 44 10.52 9.45 6.67
C LEU A 44 9.31 8.89 5.92
N LEU A 45 9.05 9.48 4.76
CA LEU A 45 8.04 9.06 3.80
C LEU A 45 8.74 8.36 2.64
N LEU A 46 8.58 7.04 2.54
CA LEU A 46 8.99 6.26 1.38
C LEU A 46 8.06 6.57 0.20
N TYR A 47 8.62 7.09 -0.89
CA TYR A 47 7.87 7.49 -2.07
C TYR A 47 8.61 7.19 -3.36
N VAL A 48 8.04 6.31 -4.19
CA VAL A 48 8.57 5.92 -5.50
C VAL A 48 7.47 6.08 -6.55
N GLY A 49 7.16 7.31 -6.94
CA GLY A 49 6.01 7.65 -7.80
C GLY A 49 4.64 7.46 -7.12
N PHE A 50 4.56 6.56 -6.15
CA PHE A 50 3.42 6.32 -5.26
C PHE A 50 3.92 6.19 -3.81
N PRO A 51 3.05 6.45 -2.81
CA PRO A 51 3.38 6.22 -1.42
C PRO A 51 3.69 4.73 -1.16
N GLY A 52 4.74 4.45 -0.37
CA GLY A 52 5.17 3.08 -0.08
C GLY A 52 4.07 2.19 0.51
N HIS A 53 3.18 2.75 1.35
CA HIS A 53 2.05 2.02 1.90
C HIS A 53 1.03 1.56 0.83
N SER A 54 0.84 2.34 -0.24
CA SER A 54 -0.02 1.97 -1.36
C SER A 54 0.61 0.86 -2.20
N ILE A 55 1.92 0.89 -2.40
CA ILE A 55 2.65 -0.17 -3.10
C ILE A 55 2.55 -1.48 -2.33
N ALA A 56 2.79 -1.43 -1.01
CA ALA A 56 2.65 -2.59 -0.14
C ALA A 56 1.22 -3.17 -0.20
N SER A 57 0.19 -2.33 -0.08
CA SER A 57 -1.19 -2.82 -0.09
C SER A 57 -1.57 -3.55 -1.39
N TRP A 58 -1.07 -3.09 -2.55
CA TRP A 58 -1.24 -3.79 -3.82
C TRP A 58 -0.58 -5.18 -3.85
N PHE A 59 0.63 -5.32 -3.33
CA PHE A 59 1.27 -6.63 -3.19
C PHE A 59 0.43 -7.57 -2.33
N LEU A 60 -0.15 -7.06 -1.23
CA LEU A 60 -1.04 -7.85 -0.39
C LEU A 60 -2.33 -8.25 -1.13
N VAL A 61 -2.93 -7.35 -1.93
CA VAL A 61 -4.13 -7.66 -2.75
C VAL A 61 -3.83 -8.82 -3.70
N VAL A 62 -2.72 -8.72 -4.45
CA VAL A 62 -2.31 -9.77 -5.39
C VAL A 62 -2.02 -11.07 -4.65
N ALA A 63 -1.34 -11.01 -3.50
CA ALA A 63 -1.07 -12.19 -2.68
C ALA A 63 -2.36 -12.93 -2.28
N ILE A 64 -3.37 -12.21 -1.81
CA ILE A 64 -4.65 -12.79 -1.39
C ILE A 64 -5.40 -13.38 -2.59
N LEU A 65 -5.46 -12.67 -3.72
CA LEU A 65 -6.14 -13.16 -4.93
C LEU A 65 -5.47 -14.43 -5.48
N CYS A 66 -4.15 -14.43 -5.64
CA CYS A 66 -3.39 -15.60 -6.05
C CYS A 66 -3.56 -16.75 -5.06
N GLY A 67 -3.50 -16.44 -3.75
CA GLY A 67 -3.70 -17.42 -2.68
C GLY A 67 -5.09 -18.07 -2.76
N ALA A 68 -6.15 -17.28 -2.90
CA ALA A 68 -7.52 -17.75 -2.97
C ALA A 68 -7.79 -18.61 -4.20
N VAL A 69 -7.32 -18.18 -5.38
CA VAL A 69 -7.49 -18.94 -6.64
C VAL A 69 -6.64 -20.21 -6.63
N GLY A 70 -5.40 -20.12 -6.13
CA GLY A 70 -4.49 -21.25 -5.97
C GLY A 70 -5.07 -22.29 -5.02
N LEU A 71 -5.55 -21.86 -3.86
CA LEU A 71 -6.17 -22.72 -2.86
C LEU A 71 -7.47 -23.34 -3.38
N SER A 72 -8.34 -22.57 -4.04
CA SER A 72 -9.56 -23.09 -4.68
C SER A 72 -9.27 -24.13 -5.77
N SER A 73 -8.08 -24.07 -6.37
CA SER A 73 -7.63 -25.05 -7.35
C SER A 73 -7.12 -26.34 -6.71
N LEU A 74 -6.43 -26.23 -5.58
CA LEU A 74 -5.84 -27.36 -4.85
C LEU A 74 -6.81 -28.06 -3.90
N LEU A 75 -7.69 -27.31 -3.23
CA LEU A 75 -8.61 -27.82 -2.21
C LEU A 75 -9.44 -29.02 -2.67
N PRO A 76 -10.08 -29.03 -3.87
CA PRO A 76 -10.86 -30.18 -4.30
C PRO A 76 -10.00 -31.44 -4.45
N ALA A 77 -8.76 -31.31 -4.91
CA ALA A 77 -7.83 -32.43 -5.05
C ALA A 77 -7.36 -32.93 -3.68
N LEU A 78 -7.01 -32.01 -2.76
CA LEU A 78 -6.60 -32.34 -1.40
C LEU A 78 -7.73 -32.98 -0.58
N ILE A 79 -8.94 -32.43 -0.64
CA ILE A 79 -10.13 -32.95 0.05
C ILE A 79 -10.48 -34.35 -0.48
N ARG A 80 -10.33 -34.61 -1.79
CA ARG A 80 -10.57 -35.94 -2.37
C ARG A 80 -9.58 -37.00 -1.89
N ARG A 81 -8.37 -36.61 -1.49
CA ARG A 81 -7.35 -37.54 -0.94
C ARG A 81 -7.68 -38.00 0.48
N ILE A 82 -8.62 -37.36 1.18
CA ILE A 82 -9.06 -37.79 2.52
C ILE A 82 -9.94 -39.04 2.38
N PRO A 83 -9.50 -40.21 2.91
CA PRO A 83 -10.19 -41.49 2.67
C PRO A 83 -11.52 -41.60 3.42
N ARG A 84 -11.65 -40.94 4.57
CA ARG A 84 -12.84 -41.01 5.43
C ARG A 84 -13.87 -39.93 5.06
N LYS A 85 -15.15 -40.33 4.92
CA LYS A 85 -16.25 -39.44 4.48
C LYS A 85 -16.54 -38.28 5.44
N VAL A 86 -16.55 -38.53 6.74
CA VAL A 86 -16.85 -37.52 7.78
C VAL A 86 -15.80 -36.41 7.82
N PRO A 87 -14.49 -36.68 8.01
CA PRO A 87 -13.47 -35.63 8.04
C PRO A 87 -13.38 -34.87 6.71
N ARG A 88 -13.63 -35.55 5.58
CA ARG A 88 -13.70 -34.89 4.27
C ARG A 88 -14.80 -33.82 4.21
N ARG A 89 -15.98 -34.09 4.77
CA ARG A 89 -17.07 -33.11 4.85
C ARG A 89 -16.74 -31.98 5.81
N VAL A 90 -16.17 -32.28 6.97
CA VAL A 90 -15.76 -31.28 7.96
C VAL A 90 -14.74 -30.32 7.36
N VAL A 91 -13.70 -30.82 6.70
CA VAL A 91 -12.69 -29.98 6.03
C VAL A 91 -13.29 -29.13 4.91
N GLY A 92 -14.18 -29.70 4.10
CA GLY A 92 -14.88 -28.95 3.05
C GLY A 92 -15.73 -27.81 3.61
N TRP A 93 -16.50 -28.08 4.66
CA TRP A 93 -17.30 -27.06 5.35
C TRP A 93 -16.43 -25.99 6.01
N ALA A 94 -15.38 -26.40 6.72
CA ALA A 94 -14.45 -25.46 7.38
C ALA A 94 -13.79 -24.53 6.37
N ALA A 95 -13.35 -25.06 5.22
CA ALA A 95 -12.78 -24.25 4.14
C ALA A 95 -13.81 -23.26 3.56
N GLY A 96 -15.06 -23.69 3.39
CA GLY A 96 -16.15 -22.81 2.92
C GLY A 96 -16.46 -21.68 3.91
N VAL A 97 -16.64 -22.01 5.20
CA VAL A 97 -16.92 -21.04 6.27
C VAL A 97 -15.76 -20.05 6.41
N ALA A 98 -14.52 -20.53 6.43
CA ALA A 98 -13.34 -19.67 6.48
C ALA A 98 -13.27 -18.71 5.28
N GLY A 99 -13.59 -19.22 4.07
CA GLY A 99 -13.67 -18.39 2.87
C GLY A 99 -14.69 -17.26 3.01
N VAL A 100 -15.90 -17.56 3.48
CA VAL A 100 -16.95 -16.55 3.70
C VAL A 100 -16.55 -15.53 4.77
N ALA A 101 -15.95 -15.99 5.88
CA ALA A 101 -15.51 -15.11 6.96
C ALA A 101 -14.41 -14.13 6.54
N CYS A 102 -13.61 -14.45 5.51
CA CYS A 102 -12.57 -13.56 4.99
C CYS A 102 -13.10 -12.47 4.05
N VAL A 103 -14.33 -12.59 3.51
CA VAL A 103 -14.89 -11.65 2.53
C VAL A 103 -14.95 -10.21 3.05
N PRO A 104 -15.44 -9.93 4.27
CA PRO A 104 -15.51 -8.55 4.78
C PRO A 104 -14.13 -7.91 4.93
N TYR A 105 -13.16 -8.67 5.45
CA TYR A 105 -11.79 -8.19 5.61
C TYR A 105 -11.16 -7.88 4.26
N PHE A 106 -11.32 -8.78 3.28
CA PHE A 106 -10.82 -8.56 1.93
C PHE A 106 -11.51 -7.39 1.23
N GLY A 107 -12.82 -7.23 1.40
CA GLY A 107 -13.58 -6.10 0.87
C GLY A 107 -13.10 -4.75 1.41
N LEU A 108 -12.88 -4.64 2.72
CA LEU A 108 -12.29 -3.46 3.35
C LEU A 108 -10.89 -3.19 2.83
N MET A 109 -10.05 -4.23 2.73
CA MET A 109 -8.69 -4.08 2.25
C MET A 109 -8.64 -3.60 0.79
N LEU A 110 -9.50 -4.14 -0.07
CA LEU A 110 -9.66 -3.66 -1.46
C LEU A 110 -10.15 -2.22 -1.51
N LEU A 111 -11.12 -1.86 -0.67
CA LEU A 111 -11.63 -0.50 -0.59
C LEU A 111 -10.51 0.49 -0.24
N PHE A 112 -9.77 0.26 0.85
CA PHE A 112 -8.68 1.15 1.26
C PHE A 112 -7.51 1.17 0.28
N SER A 113 -7.15 0.01 -0.30
CA SER A 113 -6.10 -0.06 -1.32
C SER A 113 -6.51 0.69 -2.60
N GLY A 114 -7.77 0.54 -3.01
CA GLY A 114 -8.34 1.24 -4.15
C GLY A 114 -8.41 2.75 -3.94
N LEU A 115 -8.86 3.20 -2.77
CA LEU A 115 -8.85 4.63 -2.41
C LEU A 115 -7.43 5.21 -2.45
N GLY A 116 -6.45 4.49 -1.91
CA GLY A 116 -5.04 4.91 -1.99
C GLY A 116 -4.53 5.01 -3.43
N ALA A 117 -4.89 4.05 -4.29
CA ALA A 117 -4.48 4.03 -5.70
C ALA A 117 -5.15 5.11 -6.56
N LEU A 118 -6.39 5.48 -6.22
CA LEU A 118 -7.13 6.57 -6.87
C LEU A 118 -6.67 7.96 -6.39
N GLY A 119 -5.58 8.04 -5.61
CA GLY A 119 -4.99 9.31 -5.21
C GLY A 119 -5.84 10.06 -4.20
N VAL A 120 -6.61 9.35 -3.36
CA VAL A 120 -7.38 10.01 -2.30
C VAL A 120 -6.44 10.77 -1.36
N SER A 121 -5.20 10.30 -1.12
CA SER A 121 -4.18 11.21 -0.56
C SER A 121 -3.61 12.11 -1.66
N ASP A 122 -3.86 13.40 -1.52
CA ASP A 122 -3.32 14.44 -2.41
C ASP A 122 -1.86 14.66 -2.05
N THR A 123 -0.99 13.83 -2.63
CA THR A 123 0.44 14.01 -2.49
C THR A 123 1.02 14.65 -3.75
N MET A 124 1.48 15.89 -3.64
CA MET A 124 2.11 16.61 -4.75
C MET A 124 3.59 16.89 -4.50
N LYS A 125 4.39 16.83 -5.57
CA LYS A 125 5.79 17.26 -5.57
C LYS A 125 5.85 18.68 -6.14
N ILE A 126 6.44 19.60 -5.40
CA ILE A 126 6.66 20.97 -5.83
C ILE A 126 8.17 21.18 -5.90
N THR A 127 8.65 21.59 -7.07
CA THR A 127 10.09 21.72 -7.35
C THR A 127 10.42 23.19 -7.56
N ALA A 128 11.47 23.66 -6.91
CA ALA A 128 12.03 24.99 -7.08
C ALA A 128 12.90 25.06 -8.34
N ALA A 129 13.20 26.27 -8.79
CA ALA A 129 14.03 26.49 -9.98
C ALA A 129 15.47 25.95 -9.85
N ASP A 130 15.96 25.80 -8.62
CA ASP A 130 17.28 25.24 -8.30
C ASP A 130 17.31 23.70 -8.26
N GLY A 131 16.16 23.05 -8.50
CA GLY A 131 16.03 21.59 -8.50
C GLY A 131 15.70 20.97 -7.15
N ARG A 132 15.71 21.74 -6.04
CA ARG A 132 15.22 21.24 -4.74
C ARG A 132 13.72 21.03 -4.80
N SER A 133 13.23 20.05 -4.06
CA SER A 133 11.80 19.80 -4.02
C SER A 133 11.25 19.51 -2.63
N VAL A 134 9.95 19.74 -2.52
CA VAL A 134 9.15 19.51 -1.34
C VAL A 134 7.95 18.67 -1.75
N ARG A 135 7.58 17.72 -0.90
CA ARG A 135 6.39 16.92 -1.04
C ARG A 135 5.38 17.35 0.01
N VAL A 136 4.18 17.69 -0.45
CA VAL A 136 3.06 18.05 0.42
C VAL A 136 2.06 16.92 0.34
N THR A 137 1.70 16.33 1.49
CA THR A 137 0.62 15.35 1.61
C THR A 137 -0.56 16.03 2.27
N GLN A 138 -1.72 16.02 1.62
CA GLN A 138 -2.99 16.31 2.26
C GLN A 138 -3.78 15.00 2.38
N ASP A 139 -4.40 14.78 3.53
CA ASP A 139 -5.27 13.63 3.72
C ASP A 139 -6.50 13.75 2.80
N GLY A 140 -7.02 12.61 2.36
CA GLY A 140 -8.09 12.60 1.37
C GLY A 140 -9.50 12.67 1.89
N PHE A 141 -9.69 12.48 3.19
CA PHE A 141 -11.01 12.24 3.73
C PHE A 141 -11.78 13.55 3.88
N ASP A 142 -11.21 14.50 4.61
CA ASP A 142 -11.75 15.84 4.80
C ASP A 142 -10.71 16.93 4.48
N GLY A 143 -9.42 16.56 4.35
CA GLY A 143 -8.37 17.51 4.01
C GLY A 143 -7.91 18.34 5.19
N ASP A 144 -8.22 17.93 6.43
CA ASP A 144 -7.90 18.64 7.65
C ASP A 144 -6.42 18.50 8.06
N ALA A 145 -5.70 17.54 7.49
CA ALA A 145 -4.31 17.25 7.79
C ALA A 145 -3.42 17.47 6.56
N VAL A 146 -2.49 18.43 6.68
CA VAL A 146 -1.45 18.70 5.68
C VAL A 146 -0.08 18.58 6.32
N ASP A 147 0.77 17.74 5.73
CA ASP A 147 2.16 17.55 6.14
C ASP A 147 3.12 17.87 4.99
N ILE A 148 4.27 18.44 5.36
CA ILE A 148 5.30 18.89 4.43
C ILE A 148 6.59 18.12 4.68
N TYR A 149 7.16 17.58 3.60
CA TYR A 149 8.38 16.78 3.61
C TYR A 149 9.40 17.33 2.62
N THR A 150 10.68 17.35 2.98
CA THR A 150 11.80 17.64 2.05
C THR A 150 12.47 16.36 1.58
N GLU A 151 13.15 16.43 0.43
CA GLU A 151 14.01 15.34 -0.03
C GLU A 151 15.08 15.00 1.02
N TYR A 152 15.22 13.70 1.32
CA TYR A 152 16.26 13.16 2.19
C TYR A 152 17.25 12.32 1.40
N ASP A 153 16.72 11.40 0.58
CA ASP A 153 17.50 10.63 -0.40
C ASP A 153 16.66 10.37 -1.67
N ALA A 154 17.12 9.47 -2.55
CA ALA A 154 16.46 9.18 -3.83
C ALA A 154 15.01 8.66 -3.70
N HIS A 155 14.64 8.08 -2.55
CA HIS A 155 13.35 7.42 -2.33
C HIS A 155 12.63 7.86 -1.05
N HIS A 156 13.31 8.58 -0.15
CA HIS A 156 12.77 9.04 1.11
C HIS A 156 12.66 10.57 1.17
N TYR A 157 11.56 11.02 1.74
CA TYR A 157 11.34 12.42 2.10
C TYR A 157 11.22 12.53 3.61
N LYS A 158 11.90 13.49 4.23
CA LYS A 158 11.86 13.72 5.68
C LYS A 158 10.81 14.75 6.04
N TRP A 159 9.98 14.43 7.01
CA TRP A 159 8.98 15.35 7.54
C TRP A 159 9.66 16.57 8.15
N ILE A 160 9.16 17.76 7.81
CA ILE A 160 9.61 19.02 8.40
C ILE A 160 8.59 19.52 9.39
N ARG A 161 7.33 19.61 8.95
CA ARG A 161 6.25 20.20 9.74
C ARG A 161 4.88 19.82 9.21
N SER A 162 3.89 19.94 10.08
CA SER A 162 2.49 20.04 9.70
C SER A 162 2.14 21.49 9.35
N ALA A 163 1.20 21.66 8.43
CA ALA A 163 0.73 22.94 7.93
C ALA A 163 -0.80 23.00 7.96
N PRO A 164 -1.43 23.01 9.15
CA PRO A 164 -2.89 23.12 9.28
C PRO A 164 -3.45 24.39 8.62
N GLU A 165 -2.64 25.42 8.40
CA GLU A 165 -3.01 26.61 7.65
C GLU A 165 -3.28 26.35 6.15
N LEU A 166 -2.82 25.22 5.61
CA LEU A 166 -3.13 24.77 4.26
C LEU A 166 -4.30 23.77 4.21
N SER A 167 -4.89 23.45 5.37
CA SER A 167 -5.96 22.46 5.47
C SER A 167 -7.30 23.00 4.99
N GLY A 168 -8.23 22.09 4.73
CA GLY A 168 -9.55 22.41 4.17
C GLY A 168 -9.53 22.65 2.67
N GLY A 169 -10.54 23.38 2.19
CA GLY A 169 -10.75 23.69 0.78
C GLY A 169 -10.30 25.11 0.41
N PRO A 170 -9.74 25.35 -0.79
CA PRO A 170 -9.47 24.38 -1.87
C PRO A 170 -8.29 23.44 -1.54
N ARG A 171 -8.27 22.24 -2.11
CA ARG A 171 -7.19 21.25 -1.89
C ARG A 171 -5.85 21.81 -2.34
N VAL A 172 -4.76 21.43 -1.69
CA VAL A 172 -3.41 21.96 -2.00
C VAL A 172 -3.02 21.72 -3.46
N LYS A 173 -3.38 20.55 -4.02
CA LYS A 173 -3.13 20.23 -5.45
C LYS A 173 -3.84 21.17 -6.43
N ASP A 174 -4.95 21.77 -6.01
CA ASP A 174 -5.75 22.70 -6.81
C ASP A 174 -5.31 24.15 -6.57
N GLN A 175 -4.45 24.37 -5.57
CA GLN A 175 -3.80 25.64 -5.34
C GLN A 175 -2.56 25.73 -6.23
N HIS A 176 -2.35 26.87 -6.88
CA HIS A 176 -1.16 27.14 -7.69
C HIS A 176 0.05 27.30 -6.75
N CYS A 177 0.62 26.18 -6.32
CA CYS A 177 1.73 26.18 -5.39
C CYS A 177 3.07 26.40 -6.10
N GLN A 178 3.93 27.21 -5.51
CA GLN A 178 5.27 27.50 -5.97
C GLN A 178 6.27 27.36 -4.83
N LEU A 179 7.45 26.84 -5.16
CA LEU A 179 8.56 26.72 -4.23
C LEU A 179 9.69 27.64 -4.71
N ASN A 180 10.01 28.64 -3.89
CA ASN A 180 11.02 29.64 -4.17
C ASN A 180 12.20 29.50 -3.21
N ASP A 181 13.39 29.82 -3.70
CA ASP A 181 14.55 29.97 -2.84
C ASP A 181 14.52 31.36 -2.17
N ALA A 182 14.51 31.40 -0.85
CA ALA A 182 14.52 32.64 -0.08
C ALA A 182 15.77 32.70 0.81
N ILE A 183 16.14 33.92 1.21
CA ILE A 183 17.37 34.20 1.97
C ILE A 183 17.46 33.38 3.27
N THR A 184 16.31 33.04 3.86
CA THR A 184 16.20 32.30 5.13
C THR A 184 15.84 30.82 4.96
N GLY A 185 15.75 30.29 3.74
CA GLY A 185 15.35 28.91 3.47
C GLY A 185 14.41 28.75 2.28
N LEU A 186 13.84 27.56 2.11
CA LEU A 186 12.87 27.29 1.05
C LEU A 186 11.53 27.94 1.41
N GLN A 187 10.92 28.67 0.49
CA GLN A 187 9.63 29.32 0.70
C GLN A 187 8.57 28.64 -0.16
N LEU A 188 7.60 28.00 0.48
CA LEU A 188 6.46 27.39 -0.17
C LEU A 188 5.27 28.35 -0.13
N THR A 189 4.80 28.76 -1.30
CA THR A 189 3.61 29.60 -1.44
C THR A 189 2.51 28.80 -2.11
N CYS A 190 1.35 28.69 -1.46
CA CYS A 190 0.16 28.02 -1.97
C CYS A 190 -1.03 28.95 -1.81
N GLY A 191 -1.58 29.44 -2.92
CA GLY A 191 -2.66 30.44 -2.89
C GLY A 191 -2.25 31.70 -2.13
N VAL A 192 -2.95 31.99 -1.04
CA VAL A 192 -2.67 33.15 -0.16
C VAL A 192 -1.69 32.85 0.98
N HIS A 193 -1.37 31.58 1.19
CA HIS A 193 -0.52 31.13 2.29
C HIS A 193 0.92 31.03 1.84
N THR A 194 1.83 31.52 2.68
CA THR A 194 3.27 31.47 2.43
C THR A 194 3.97 30.92 3.67
N LEU A 195 4.80 29.90 3.45
CA LEU A 195 5.45 29.11 4.48
C LEU A 195 6.95 29.14 4.27
N VAL A 196 7.69 29.51 5.31
CA VAL A 196 9.14 29.35 5.33
C VAL A 196 9.46 27.97 5.87
N LEU A 197 10.13 27.16 5.05
CA LEU A 197 10.61 25.83 5.35
C LEU A 197 12.07 25.97 5.77
N ASP A 198 12.27 26.07 7.07
CA ASP A 198 13.60 26.19 7.62
C ASP A 198 14.25 24.80 7.69
N SER A 199 15.28 24.59 6.88
CA SER A 199 16.03 23.34 6.83
C SER A 199 17.02 23.20 8.00
N THR A 200 17.15 24.22 8.87
CA THR A 200 18.26 24.33 9.84
C THR A 200 17.95 23.83 11.26
N ARG A 201 16.76 23.28 11.54
CA ARG A 201 16.53 22.51 12.77
C ARG A 201 16.53 21.01 12.49
N GLN A 202 17.73 20.45 12.41
CA GLN A 202 17.97 19.03 12.73
C GLN A 202 18.84 18.94 13.96
#